data_AF-B6W2T6-F1
#
_entry.id   AF-B6W2T6-F1
#
_cell.length_a   1.000
_cell.length_b   1.000
_cell.length_c   1.000
_cell.angle_alpha   90.00
_cell.angle_beta   90.00
_cell.angle_gamma   90.00
#
_symmetry.space_group_name_H-M   'P 1'
#
loop_
_entity.id
_entity.type
_entity.pdbx_description
1 polymer ?
#
loop_
_entity_poly.entity_id
_entity_poly.type
_entity_poly.pdbx_seq_one_letter_code
_entity_poly.pdbx_strand_id
1 'polypeptide(L)'
;MKEVKSKSTPTEPMKPTPIGYVPIHYVEKSKSVQSNFFRFLSILLGNYYGSKSQEVLNRLLDEYRLGATRDGAVIFWQIDKNGKVRTGKVMQYNPEDGHRIKEQGVAINWIHNILKKQNVLPEEWLLSQCLFGEHLLSLYPDKVVVLVESEKSAIIGSAIFPNYVWLATGGKSQMKEDKLRVLSGRTVLLFPDADGYTEWKQRAESMTYCKAIVSDLLEKHATPKQKADHIDIADWIIIQIQEGKLMSTANHLVEAEKILQQMIEKNPVLQKLIDELDLVLVDASHIASDDKSPP
;
A
#
# COMPACT_ATOMS: atom_id res chain seq x y z
N MET A 1 -69.87 -0.09 -20.20
CA MET A 1 -68.83 0.79 -19.62
C MET A 1 -68.84 0.62 -18.11
N LYS A 2 -67.77 0.05 -17.54
CA LYS A 2 -67.46 0.14 -16.10
C LYS A 2 -65.96 0.46 -16.03
N GLU A 3 -65.63 1.66 -15.59
CA GLU A 3 -64.27 2.07 -15.30
C GLU A 3 -63.79 1.39 -14.01
N VAL A 4 -62.62 0.76 -14.07
CA VAL A 4 -61.89 0.31 -12.88
C VAL A 4 -60.73 1.29 -12.68
N LYS A 5 -60.85 2.16 -11.67
CA LYS A 5 -59.75 3.04 -11.23
C LYS A 5 -58.75 2.21 -10.43
N SER A 6 -57.53 2.03 -10.95
CA SER A 6 -56.40 1.53 -10.17
C SER A 6 -55.90 2.63 -9.23
N LYS A 7 -55.90 2.36 -7.92
CA LYS A 7 -55.22 3.20 -6.93
C LYS A 7 -53.74 2.85 -6.95
N SER A 8 -52.90 3.78 -7.38
CA SER A 8 -51.45 3.73 -7.14
C SER A 8 -51.18 4.18 -5.70
N THR A 9 -50.64 3.29 -4.89
CA THR A 9 -50.06 3.63 -3.58
C THR A 9 -48.71 4.33 -3.81
N PRO A 10 -48.40 5.45 -3.12
CA PRO A 10 -47.10 6.10 -3.26
C PRO A 10 -46.04 5.22 -2.56
N THR A 11 -45.00 4.81 -3.29
CA THR A 11 -43.80 4.21 -2.69
C THR A 11 -43.05 5.28 -1.92
N GLU A 12 -43.13 5.21 -0.60
CA GLU A 12 -42.34 6.02 0.33
C GLU A 12 -40.83 5.76 0.07
N PRO A 13 -39.98 6.80 -0.03
CA PRO A 13 -38.56 6.58 -0.25
C PRO A 13 -37.95 5.83 0.95
N MET A 14 -37.41 4.64 0.69
CA MET A 14 -36.69 3.85 1.70
C MET A 14 -35.61 4.72 2.35
N LYS A 15 -35.70 4.90 3.67
CA LYS A 15 -34.64 5.55 4.46
C LYS A 15 -33.33 4.79 4.23
N PRO A 16 -32.20 5.48 3.95
CA PRO A 16 -30.93 4.80 3.73
C PRO A 16 -30.52 4.03 4.99
N THR A 17 -30.34 2.72 4.85
CA THR A 17 -29.86 1.86 5.94
C THR A 17 -28.46 2.34 6.37
N PRO A 18 -28.22 2.59 7.66
CA PRO A 18 -26.94 3.13 8.12
C PRO A 18 -25.80 2.14 7.82
N ILE A 19 -24.76 2.64 7.15
CA ILE A 19 -23.54 1.89 6.87
C ILE A 19 -22.88 1.49 8.19
N GLY A 20 -22.46 0.23 8.28
CA GLY A 20 -21.84 -0.30 9.49
C GLY A 20 -20.38 0.12 9.67
N TYR A 21 -19.95 0.27 10.91
CA TYR A 21 -18.56 0.48 11.31
C TYR A 21 -18.12 -0.56 12.34
N VAL A 22 -16.84 -0.92 12.31
CA VAL A 22 -16.20 -1.71 13.38
C VAL A 22 -15.68 -0.75 14.45
N PRO A 23 -15.85 -1.04 15.75
CA PRO A 23 -15.26 -0.23 16.80
C PRO A 23 -13.73 -0.15 16.71
N ILE A 24 -13.16 1.05 16.84
CA ILE A 24 -11.72 1.30 16.68
C ILE A 24 -10.85 0.47 17.64
N HIS A 25 -11.36 0.14 18.83
CA HIS A 25 -10.63 -0.62 19.83
C HIS A 25 -10.20 -2.03 19.34
N TYR A 26 -10.85 -2.59 18.31
CA TYR A 26 -10.39 -3.84 17.69
C TYR A 26 -9.08 -3.64 16.90
N VAL A 27 -8.91 -2.49 16.26
CA VAL A 27 -7.64 -2.11 15.60
C VAL A 27 -6.55 -1.97 16.65
N GLU A 28 -6.82 -1.23 17.72
CA GLU A 28 -5.87 -0.98 18.82
C GLU A 28 -5.43 -2.27 19.51
N LYS A 29 -6.40 -3.13 19.88
CA LYS A 29 -6.13 -4.40 20.57
C LYS A 29 -5.39 -5.43 19.69
N SER A 30 -5.56 -5.35 18.38
CA SER A 30 -4.93 -6.33 17.46
C SER A 30 -3.56 -5.89 16.97
N LYS A 31 -3.18 -4.62 17.14
CA LYS A 31 -1.86 -4.11 16.74
C LYS A 31 -0.75 -4.95 17.35
N SER A 32 0.02 -5.63 16.51
CA SER A 32 0.98 -6.62 16.98
C SER A 32 2.00 -6.99 15.92
N VAL A 33 3.22 -7.29 16.37
CA VAL A 33 4.33 -7.81 15.56
C VAL A 33 4.30 -9.33 15.37
N GLN A 34 3.31 -10.03 15.96
CA GLN A 34 3.27 -11.49 16.02
C GLN A 34 2.67 -12.17 14.78
N SER A 35 2.28 -11.42 13.74
CA SER A 35 1.82 -12.05 12.51
C SER A 35 2.98 -12.65 11.71
N ASN A 36 2.73 -13.75 11.01
CA ASN A 36 3.72 -14.37 10.10
C ASN A 36 4.16 -13.40 9.00
N PHE A 37 3.24 -12.54 8.55
CA PHE A 37 3.56 -11.48 7.60
C PHE A 37 4.54 -10.46 8.18
N PHE A 38 4.33 -10.01 9.42
CA PHE A 38 5.26 -9.07 10.06
C PHE A 38 6.63 -9.71 10.30
N ARG A 39 6.67 -11.00 10.65
CA ARG A 39 7.93 -11.76 10.74
C ARG A 39 8.68 -11.79 9.41
N PHE A 40 7.99 -12.06 8.30
CA PHE A 40 8.57 -11.99 6.96
C PHE A 40 9.13 -10.59 6.65
N LEU A 41 8.36 -9.53 6.94
CA LEU A 41 8.83 -8.15 6.76
C LEU A 41 10.08 -7.85 7.58
N SER A 42 10.16 -8.33 8.82
CA SER A 42 11.34 -8.14 9.67
C SER A 42 12.60 -8.76 9.07
N ILE A 43 12.49 -9.94 8.47
CA ILE A 43 13.62 -10.61 7.79
C ILE A 43 14.00 -9.84 6.52
N LEU A 44 13.02 -9.55 5.66
CA LEU A 44 13.24 -8.83 4.40
C LEU A 44 13.90 -7.47 4.64
N LEU A 45 13.34 -6.67 5.54
CA LEU A 45 13.83 -5.33 5.83
C LEU A 45 15.09 -5.35 6.69
N GLY A 46 15.29 -6.37 7.54
CA GLY A 46 16.54 -6.59 8.25
C GLY A 46 17.71 -6.79 7.28
N ASN A 47 17.51 -7.61 6.24
CA ASN A 47 18.50 -7.83 5.20
C ASN A 47 18.79 -6.57 4.36
N TYR A 48 17.77 -5.72 4.13
CA TYR A 48 17.91 -4.54 3.28
C TYR A 48 18.42 -3.29 4.01
N TYR A 49 17.87 -2.98 5.19
CA TYR A 49 18.18 -1.78 5.98
C TYR A 49 19.17 -2.01 7.12
N GLY A 50 19.49 -3.26 7.46
CA GLY A 50 20.35 -3.59 8.59
C GLY A 50 19.81 -3.00 9.89
N SER A 51 20.63 -2.21 10.58
CA SER A 51 20.29 -1.58 11.87
C SER A 51 19.10 -0.61 11.81
N LYS A 52 18.81 -0.03 10.64
CA LYS A 52 17.68 0.91 10.46
C LYS A 52 16.34 0.21 10.22
N SER A 53 16.33 -1.11 10.07
CA SER A 53 15.10 -1.88 9.79
C SER A 53 14.01 -1.69 10.84
N GLN A 54 14.37 -1.57 12.11
CA GLN A 54 13.40 -1.45 13.21
C GLN A 54 12.59 -0.15 13.14
N GLU A 55 13.20 0.96 12.71
CA GLU A 55 12.51 2.24 12.53
C GLU A 55 11.45 2.12 11.43
N VAL A 56 11.83 1.51 10.29
CA VAL A 56 10.92 1.27 9.17
C VAL A 56 9.79 0.33 9.58
N LEU A 57 10.08 -0.77 10.28
CA LEU A 57 9.07 -1.72 10.77
C LEU A 57 8.07 -1.07 11.73
N ASN A 58 8.55 -0.25 12.67
CA ASN A 58 7.69 0.48 13.60
C ASN A 58 6.79 1.47 12.87
N ARG A 59 7.34 2.22 11.90
CA ARG A 59 6.54 3.11 11.04
C ARG A 59 5.45 2.35 10.29
N LEU A 60 5.77 1.22 9.66
CA LEU A 60 4.79 0.42 8.91
C LEU A 60 3.69 -0.14 9.83
N LEU A 61 4.07 -0.66 11.00
CA LEU A 61 3.14 -1.14 12.01
C LEU A 61 2.14 -0.05 12.44
N ASP A 62 2.64 1.17 12.63
CA ASP A 62 1.89 2.31 13.15
C ASP A 62 1.02 2.97 12.07
N GLU A 63 1.61 3.31 10.93
CA GLU A 63 0.93 3.99 9.83
C GLU A 63 -0.19 3.11 9.24
N TYR A 64 0.09 1.85 8.97
CA TYR A 64 -0.89 0.93 8.38
C TYR A 64 -1.71 0.17 9.40
N ARG A 65 -1.44 0.39 10.70
CA ARG A 65 -2.15 -0.21 11.83
C ARG A 65 -2.22 -1.74 11.72
N LEU A 66 -1.11 -2.38 11.37
CA LEU A 66 -1.08 -3.83 11.11
C LEU A 66 -1.50 -4.59 12.37
N GLY A 67 -2.54 -5.43 12.23
CA GLY A 67 -3.01 -6.30 13.31
C GLY A 67 -2.52 -7.73 13.15
N ALA A 68 -2.57 -8.50 14.24
CA ALA A 68 -2.37 -9.95 14.21
C ALA A 68 -3.48 -10.70 14.95
N THR A 69 -3.83 -11.88 14.45
CA THR A 69 -4.65 -12.85 15.17
C THR A 69 -3.78 -13.74 16.05
N ARG A 70 -4.40 -14.50 16.96
CA ARG A 70 -3.67 -15.43 17.86
C ARG A 70 -2.96 -16.57 17.13
N ASP A 71 -3.48 -16.97 15.97
CA ASP A 71 -2.91 -17.98 15.08
C ASP A 71 -1.90 -17.40 14.07
N GLY A 72 -1.49 -16.14 14.23
CA GLY A 72 -0.41 -15.53 13.44
C GLY A 72 -0.84 -14.97 12.08
N ALA A 73 -2.13 -14.92 11.76
CA ALA A 73 -2.60 -14.24 10.55
C ALA A 73 -2.48 -12.73 10.72
N VAL A 74 -2.19 -12.03 9.63
CA VAL A 74 -2.21 -10.56 9.60
C VAL A 74 -3.63 -10.05 9.39
N ILE A 75 -3.95 -8.92 10.00
CA ILE A 75 -5.18 -8.17 9.78
C ILE A 75 -4.83 -6.87 9.05
N PHE A 76 -5.25 -6.76 7.80
CA PHE A 76 -5.19 -5.52 7.03
C PHE A 76 -6.47 -4.73 7.23
N TRP A 77 -6.41 -3.70 8.06
CA TRP A 77 -7.57 -2.86 8.38
C TRP A 77 -7.91 -1.91 7.23
N GLN A 78 -9.18 -1.89 6.86
CA GLN A 78 -9.76 -0.90 5.94
C GLN A 78 -10.37 0.21 6.79
N ILE A 79 -9.70 1.35 6.82
CA ILE A 79 -10.08 2.54 7.59
C ILE A 79 -10.20 3.68 6.60
N ASP A 80 -11.37 4.30 6.57
CA ASP A 80 -11.64 5.35 5.59
C ASP A 80 -10.89 6.65 5.91
N LYS A 81 -10.94 7.60 4.96
CA LYS A 81 -10.29 8.91 5.09
C LYS A 81 -10.71 9.71 6.34
N ASN A 82 -11.86 9.40 6.94
CA ASN A 82 -12.39 10.03 8.15
C ASN A 82 -12.04 9.25 9.43
N GLY A 83 -11.18 8.24 9.33
CA GLY A 83 -10.75 7.40 10.45
C GLY A 83 -11.79 6.37 10.90
N LYS A 84 -12.85 6.12 10.13
CA LYS A 84 -13.87 5.13 10.48
C LYS A 84 -13.45 3.75 9.97
N VAL A 85 -13.47 2.76 10.86
CA VAL A 85 -13.08 1.39 10.51
C VAL A 85 -14.22 0.70 9.77
N ARG A 86 -13.98 0.39 8.49
CA ARG A 86 -14.95 -0.29 7.64
C ARG A 86 -14.94 -1.79 7.87
N THR A 87 -13.75 -2.40 7.92
CA THR A 87 -13.56 -3.84 8.19
C THR A 87 -12.06 -4.12 8.36
N GLY A 88 -11.68 -5.37 8.58
CA GLY A 88 -10.31 -5.85 8.39
C GLY A 88 -10.30 -7.15 7.59
N LYS A 89 -9.31 -7.33 6.72
CA LYS A 89 -9.08 -8.55 5.95
C LYS A 89 -8.04 -9.39 6.69
N VAL A 90 -8.39 -10.63 7.00
CA VAL A 90 -7.53 -11.57 7.75
C VAL A 90 -6.91 -12.56 6.78
N MET A 91 -5.58 -12.65 6.78
CA MET A 91 -4.82 -13.46 5.81
C MET A 91 -3.59 -14.12 6.44
N GLN A 92 -3.28 -15.34 5.99
CA GLN A 92 -2.05 -16.03 6.35
C GLN A 92 -0.99 -15.90 5.26
N TYR A 93 0.25 -15.75 5.71
CA TYR A 93 1.44 -15.70 4.88
C TYR A 93 2.47 -16.68 5.45
N ASN A 94 3.27 -17.28 4.57
CA ASN A 94 4.44 -18.02 4.98
C ASN A 94 5.52 -17.02 5.46
N PRO A 95 6.02 -17.18 6.70
CA PRO A 95 6.98 -16.24 7.28
C PRO A 95 8.36 -16.26 6.62
N GLU A 96 8.70 -17.31 5.87
CA GLU A 96 10.03 -17.48 5.26
C GLU A 96 10.13 -16.81 3.88
N ASP A 97 9.07 -16.89 3.07
CA ASP A 97 9.09 -16.41 1.68
C ASP A 97 8.05 -15.32 1.37
N GLY A 98 7.15 -15.01 2.32
CA GLY A 98 6.12 -13.99 2.13
C GLY A 98 5.03 -14.37 1.14
N HIS A 99 4.94 -15.64 0.72
CA HIS A 99 3.84 -16.12 -0.10
C HIS A 99 2.57 -16.26 0.73
N ARG A 100 1.44 -15.88 0.13
CA ARG A 100 0.12 -16.10 0.74
C ARG A 100 -0.18 -17.59 0.78
N ILE A 101 -0.59 -18.10 1.94
CA ILE A 101 -1.05 -19.48 2.10
C ILE A 101 -2.46 -19.63 1.51
N LYS A 102 -2.65 -20.61 0.62
CA LYS A 102 -3.91 -20.88 -0.12
C LYS A 102 -4.44 -22.32 0.10
N GLU A 103 -4.10 -22.92 1.23
CA GLU A 103 -4.47 -24.31 1.56
C GLU A 103 -5.96 -24.46 1.93
N GLN A 104 -6.48 -25.69 1.80
CA GLN A 104 -7.85 -26.01 2.21
C GLN A 104 -8.03 -25.74 3.71
N GLY A 105 -9.01 -24.91 4.07
CA GLY A 105 -9.28 -24.50 5.46
C GLY A 105 -8.62 -23.19 5.88
N VAL A 106 -7.60 -22.70 5.15
CA VAL A 106 -6.94 -21.40 5.39
C VAL A 106 -7.48 -20.37 4.41
N ALA A 107 -8.77 -20.05 4.55
CA ALA A 107 -9.44 -19.07 3.71
C ALA A 107 -9.21 -17.63 4.21
N ILE A 108 -9.31 -16.65 3.30
CA ILE A 108 -9.43 -15.24 3.71
C ILE A 108 -10.66 -15.13 4.61
N ASN A 109 -10.49 -14.47 5.75
CA ASN A 109 -11.60 -14.12 6.61
C ASN A 109 -11.72 -12.60 6.72
N TRP A 110 -12.85 -12.14 7.23
CA TRP A 110 -13.12 -10.72 7.40
C TRP A 110 -13.61 -10.45 8.81
N ILE A 111 -13.12 -9.37 9.40
CA ILE A 111 -13.43 -9.01 10.79
C ILE A 111 -14.94 -8.86 11.01
N HIS A 112 -15.67 -8.23 10.09
CA HIS A 112 -17.13 -8.10 10.23
C HIS A 112 -17.83 -9.46 10.28
N ASN A 113 -17.38 -10.46 9.50
CA ASN A 113 -17.94 -11.81 9.55
C ASN A 113 -17.64 -12.50 10.88
N ILE A 114 -16.44 -12.31 11.42
CA ILE A 114 -16.05 -12.83 12.75
C ILE A 114 -16.93 -12.20 13.84
N LEU A 115 -17.08 -10.87 13.83
CA LEU A 115 -17.83 -10.14 14.85
C LEU A 115 -19.35 -10.40 14.77
N LYS A 116 -19.91 -10.60 13.57
CA LYS A 116 -21.30 -11.05 13.41
C LYS A 116 -21.50 -12.45 14.01
N LYS A 117 -20.62 -13.39 13.72
CA LYS A 117 -20.66 -14.75 14.32
C LYS A 117 -20.53 -14.75 15.85
N GLN A 118 -19.86 -13.73 16.40
CA GLN A 118 -19.73 -13.53 17.85
C GLN A 118 -20.90 -12.73 18.45
N ASN A 119 -21.92 -12.37 17.67
CA ASN A 119 -23.04 -11.51 18.06
C ASN A 119 -22.61 -10.13 18.60
N VAL A 120 -21.42 -9.65 18.20
CA VAL A 120 -20.92 -8.31 18.53
C VAL A 120 -21.47 -7.27 17.56
N LEU A 121 -21.52 -7.62 16.27
CA LEU A 121 -22.15 -6.79 15.24
C LEU A 121 -23.51 -7.37 14.88
N PRO A 122 -24.52 -6.52 14.61
CA PRO A 122 -25.83 -6.98 14.22
C PRO A 122 -25.81 -7.61 12.81
N GLU A 123 -26.78 -8.48 12.51
CA GLU A 123 -26.87 -9.17 11.22
C GLU A 123 -27.08 -8.19 10.06
N GLU A 124 -27.88 -7.14 10.27
CA GLU A 124 -28.15 -6.06 9.32
C GLU A 124 -26.98 -5.10 9.08
N TRP A 125 -25.84 -5.28 9.78
CA TRP A 125 -24.65 -4.48 9.56
C TRP A 125 -24.21 -4.57 8.09
N LEU A 126 -24.15 -3.43 7.41
CA LEU A 126 -23.84 -3.36 5.98
C LEU A 126 -22.36 -3.04 5.74
N LEU A 127 -21.70 -3.90 4.95
CA LEU A 127 -20.32 -3.71 4.52
C LEU A 127 -20.22 -2.57 3.51
N SER A 128 -19.31 -1.62 3.77
CA SER A 128 -18.86 -0.63 2.80
C SER A 128 -17.34 -0.61 2.83
N GLN A 129 -16.69 -1.15 1.80
CA GLN A 129 -15.24 -1.27 1.76
C GLN A 129 -14.58 0.03 1.26
N CYS A 130 -13.44 0.35 1.84
CA CYS A 130 -12.58 1.47 1.45
C CYS A 130 -11.21 0.94 1.00
N LEU A 131 -10.32 1.80 0.48
CA LEU A 131 -8.97 1.37 0.13
C LEU A 131 -8.19 0.99 1.40
N PHE A 132 -7.28 0.02 1.28
CA PHE A 132 -6.30 -0.19 2.35
C PHE A 132 -5.33 1.00 2.37
N GLY A 133 -5.06 1.56 3.55
CA GLY A 133 -4.25 2.77 3.72
C GLY A 133 -4.99 4.09 3.48
N GLU A 134 -6.30 4.07 3.18
CA GLU A 134 -7.05 5.29 2.81
C GLU A 134 -6.99 6.39 3.88
N HIS A 135 -6.96 6.02 5.16
CA HIS A 135 -6.79 6.93 6.29
C HIS A 135 -5.49 7.76 6.22
N LEU A 136 -4.48 7.32 5.48
CA LEU A 136 -3.23 8.05 5.27
C LEU A 136 -3.39 9.26 4.34
N LEU A 137 -4.44 9.31 3.52
CA LEU A 137 -4.69 10.42 2.58
C LEU A 137 -4.91 11.76 3.29
N SER A 138 -5.50 11.72 4.49
CA SER A 138 -5.72 12.91 5.33
C SER A 138 -4.44 13.36 6.04
N LEU A 139 -3.52 12.44 6.34
CA LEU A 139 -2.25 12.75 6.98
C LEU A 139 -1.23 13.33 5.99
N TYR A 140 -1.32 12.92 4.73
CA TYR A 140 -0.38 13.31 3.68
C TYR A 140 -1.14 13.89 2.48
N PRO A 141 -1.63 15.14 2.56
CA PRO A 141 -2.43 15.76 1.50
C PRO A 141 -1.66 15.98 0.18
N ASP A 142 -0.35 16.17 0.26
CA ASP A 142 0.47 16.58 -0.90
C ASP A 142 1.28 15.44 -1.51
N LYS A 143 1.47 14.33 -0.80
CA LYS A 143 2.23 13.17 -1.31
C LYS A 143 1.54 12.54 -2.52
N VAL A 144 2.33 12.11 -3.49
CA VAL A 144 1.82 11.29 -4.61
C VAL A 144 1.28 9.97 -4.06
N VAL A 145 0.13 9.55 -4.58
CA VAL A 145 -0.51 8.28 -4.20
C VAL A 145 0.01 7.19 -5.11
N VAL A 146 0.36 6.04 -4.55
CA VAL A 146 0.64 4.82 -5.30
C VAL A 146 -0.47 3.82 -5.04
N LEU A 147 -1.10 3.31 -6.09
CA LEU A 147 -2.19 2.35 -6.03
C LEU A 147 -1.73 1.00 -6.58
N VAL A 148 -1.89 -0.06 -5.76
CA VAL A 148 -1.54 -1.45 -6.08
C VAL A 148 -2.71 -2.38 -5.83
N GLU A 149 -2.61 -3.63 -6.29
CA GLU A 149 -3.66 -4.63 -6.08
C GLU A 149 -3.73 -5.11 -4.63
N SER A 150 -2.59 -5.47 -4.07
CA SER A 150 -2.49 -6.22 -2.81
C SER A 150 -2.00 -5.37 -1.64
N GLU A 151 -2.50 -5.67 -0.44
CA GLU A 151 -2.05 -5.00 0.79
C GLU A 151 -0.56 -5.27 1.06
N LYS A 152 -0.06 -6.48 0.72
CA LYS A 152 1.37 -6.83 0.75
C LYS A 152 2.19 -5.83 -0.07
N SER A 153 1.79 -5.60 -1.33
CA SER A 153 2.45 -4.66 -2.24
C SER A 153 2.49 -3.25 -1.68
N ALA A 154 1.41 -2.78 -1.05
CA ALA A 154 1.37 -1.44 -0.48
C ALA A 154 2.34 -1.29 0.70
N ILE A 155 2.44 -2.31 1.57
CA ILE A 155 3.35 -2.29 2.72
C ILE A 155 4.80 -2.34 2.28
N ILE A 156 5.16 -3.26 1.40
CA ILE A 156 6.55 -3.40 0.91
C ILE A 156 6.95 -2.17 0.10
N GLY A 157 6.07 -1.67 -0.77
CA GLY A 157 6.28 -0.42 -1.48
C GLY A 157 6.51 0.77 -0.54
N SER A 158 5.69 0.90 0.52
CA SER A 158 5.87 1.95 1.53
C SER A 158 7.15 1.79 2.34
N ALA A 159 7.62 0.56 2.55
CA ALA A 159 8.88 0.30 3.21
C ALA A 159 10.05 0.89 2.41
N ILE A 160 10.09 0.64 1.10
CA ILE A 160 11.20 1.00 0.22
C ILE A 160 11.09 2.44 -0.30
N PHE A 161 9.87 2.92 -0.55
CA PHE A 161 9.59 4.24 -1.12
C PHE A 161 8.65 5.04 -0.20
N PRO A 162 9.13 5.54 0.95
CA PRO A 162 8.32 6.18 2.01
C PRO A 162 7.77 7.57 1.65
N ASN A 163 8.25 8.16 0.55
CA ASN A 163 7.82 9.48 0.09
C ASN A 163 6.47 9.47 -0.64
N TYR A 164 5.87 8.29 -0.80
CA TYR A 164 4.56 8.09 -1.41
C TYR A 164 3.53 7.59 -0.40
N VAL A 165 2.24 7.81 -0.69
CA VAL A 165 1.14 7.18 0.04
C VAL A 165 0.73 5.92 -0.70
N TRP A 166 1.10 4.76 -0.18
CA TRP A 166 0.76 3.48 -0.81
C TRP A 166 -0.60 2.98 -0.34
N LEU A 167 -1.48 2.70 -1.29
CA LEU A 167 -2.83 2.20 -1.09
C LEU A 167 -3.03 0.89 -1.85
N ALA A 168 -3.92 0.03 -1.35
CA ALA A 168 -4.31 -1.18 -2.07
C ALA A 168 -5.81 -1.26 -2.33
N THR A 169 -6.16 -1.76 -3.53
CA THR A 169 -7.56 -2.00 -3.91
C THR A 169 -8.13 -3.23 -3.19
N GLY A 170 -7.28 -4.19 -2.80
CA GLY A 170 -7.64 -5.44 -2.15
C GLY A 170 -7.95 -6.58 -3.13
N GLY A 171 -7.68 -6.37 -4.43
CA GLY A 171 -7.76 -7.34 -5.52
C GLY A 171 -8.07 -6.72 -6.88
N LYS A 172 -7.68 -7.42 -7.96
CA LYS A 172 -7.83 -7.00 -9.38
C LYS A 172 -9.17 -6.38 -9.77
N SER A 173 -10.27 -6.95 -9.29
CA SER A 173 -11.64 -6.52 -9.61
C SER A 173 -12.18 -5.39 -8.72
N GLN A 174 -11.37 -4.81 -7.84
CA GLN A 174 -11.81 -3.85 -6.81
C GLN A 174 -11.56 -2.38 -7.17
N MET A 175 -11.16 -2.06 -8.41
CA MET A 175 -11.10 -0.68 -8.91
C MET A 175 -12.48 -0.14 -9.30
N LYS A 176 -13.41 -0.11 -8.34
CA LYS A 176 -14.72 0.50 -8.54
C LYS A 176 -14.61 2.01 -8.38
N GLU A 177 -15.32 2.75 -9.22
CA GLU A 177 -15.24 4.22 -9.25
C GLU A 177 -15.61 4.84 -7.90
N ASP A 178 -16.70 4.38 -7.28
CA ASP A 178 -17.18 4.82 -5.96
C ASP A 178 -16.08 4.75 -4.88
N LYS A 179 -15.29 3.67 -4.90
CA LYS A 179 -14.15 3.46 -4.00
C LYS A 179 -12.97 4.38 -4.31
N LEU A 180 -12.74 4.67 -5.58
CA LEU A 180 -11.60 5.48 -6.04
C LEU A 180 -11.88 6.99 -6.01
N ARG A 181 -13.14 7.43 -5.90
CA ARG A 181 -13.51 8.86 -5.79
C ARG A 181 -12.81 9.58 -4.64
N VAL A 182 -12.38 8.87 -3.60
CA VAL A 182 -11.56 9.42 -2.50
C VAL A 182 -10.23 10.02 -2.97
N LEU A 183 -9.75 9.64 -4.17
CA LEU A 183 -8.51 10.11 -4.79
C LEU A 183 -8.70 11.39 -5.63
N SER A 184 -9.87 12.01 -5.59
CA SER A 184 -10.16 13.22 -6.38
C SER A 184 -9.13 14.33 -6.12
N GLY A 185 -8.62 14.93 -7.19
CA GLY A 185 -7.59 15.97 -7.16
C GLY A 185 -6.16 15.48 -6.88
N ARG A 186 -5.93 14.17 -6.71
CA ARG A 186 -4.60 13.61 -6.44
C ARG A 186 -3.85 13.27 -7.73
N THR A 187 -2.51 13.23 -7.64
CA THR A 187 -1.70 12.47 -8.60
C THR A 187 -1.58 11.03 -8.10
N VAL A 188 -1.94 10.08 -8.94
CA VAL A 188 -2.01 8.65 -8.63
C VAL A 188 -1.15 7.86 -9.61
N LEU A 189 -0.15 7.15 -9.10
CA LEU A 189 0.65 6.18 -9.85
C LEU A 189 0.06 4.79 -9.63
N LEU A 190 -0.36 4.14 -10.70
CA LEU A 190 -0.95 2.81 -10.66
C LEU A 190 0.13 1.77 -11.02
N PHE A 191 0.32 0.77 -10.16
CA PHE A 191 1.20 -0.36 -10.38
C PHE A 191 0.36 -1.63 -10.48
N PRO A 192 -0.11 -1.98 -11.69
CA PRO A 192 -0.84 -3.22 -11.91
C PRO A 192 0.07 -4.44 -11.73
N ASP A 193 -0.54 -5.58 -11.41
CA ASP A 193 0.14 -6.88 -11.49
C ASP A 193 0.51 -7.18 -12.97
N ALA A 194 1.43 -8.12 -13.19
CA ALA A 194 1.96 -8.41 -14.53
C ALA A 194 0.93 -8.86 -15.57
N ASP A 195 -0.29 -9.26 -15.16
CA ASP A 195 -1.40 -9.60 -16.05
C ASP A 195 -2.54 -8.57 -16.01
N GLY A 196 -2.37 -7.48 -15.26
CA GLY A 196 -3.38 -6.45 -15.00
C GLY A 196 -3.20 -5.18 -15.84
N TYR A 197 -2.07 -5.01 -16.53
CA TYR A 197 -1.70 -3.73 -17.15
C TYR A 197 -2.76 -3.17 -18.10
N THR A 198 -3.26 -3.96 -19.06
CA THR A 198 -4.25 -3.49 -20.04
C THR A 198 -5.56 -3.08 -19.38
N GLU A 199 -6.06 -3.87 -18.42
CA GLU A 199 -7.29 -3.58 -17.69
C GLU A 199 -7.15 -2.31 -16.84
N TRP A 200 -6.04 -2.17 -16.13
CA TRP A 200 -5.75 -1.01 -15.30
C TRP A 200 -5.52 0.25 -16.12
N LYS A 201 -4.88 0.15 -17.28
CA LYS A 201 -4.72 1.25 -18.23
C LYS A 201 -6.06 1.75 -18.73
N GLN A 202 -6.94 0.85 -19.16
CA GLN A 202 -8.30 1.21 -19.58
C GLN A 202 -9.11 1.85 -18.45
N ARG A 203 -8.98 1.35 -17.21
CA ARG A 203 -9.64 1.97 -16.05
C ARG A 203 -9.05 3.34 -15.70
N ALA A 204 -7.74 3.52 -15.81
CA ALA A 204 -7.09 4.80 -15.55
C ALA A 204 -7.56 5.89 -16.52
N GLU A 205 -7.83 5.54 -17.77
CA GLU A 205 -8.39 6.46 -18.78
C GLU A 205 -9.77 7.02 -18.38
N SER A 206 -10.55 6.28 -17.57
CA SER A 206 -11.86 6.77 -17.06
C SER A 206 -11.76 7.56 -15.75
N MET A 207 -10.58 7.65 -15.12
CA MET A 207 -10.36 8.33 -13.84
C MET A 207 -10.24 9.86 -13.97
N THR A 208 -11.27 10.50 -14.54
CA THR A 208 -11.30 11.96 -14.82
C THR A 208 -11.19 12.87 -13.59
N TYR A 209 -11.40 12.32 -12.40
CA TYR A 209 -11.37 13.06 -11.13
C TYR A 209 -9.96 13.18 -10.52
N CYS A 210 -8.94 12.52 -11.07
CA CYS A 210 -7.57 12.57 -10.58
C CYS A 210 -6.57 12.47 -11.74
N LYS A 211 -5.30 12.78 -11.49
CA LYS A 211 -4.23 12.56 -12.48
C LYS A 211 -3.69 11.14 -12.32
N ALA A 212 -4.23 10.20 -13.09
CA ALA A 212 -3.83 8.80 -13.08
C ALA A 212 -2.70 8.53 -14.09
N ILE A 213 -1.64 7.83 -13.65
CA ILE A 213 -0.51 7.41 -14.48
C ILE A 213 -0.29 5.93 -14.23
N VAL A 214 -0.33 5.10 -15.28
CA VAL A 214 -0.10 3.66 -15.16
C VAL A 214 1.35 3.33 -15.44
N SER A 215 1.99 2.65 -14.50
CA SER A 215 3.36 2.16 -14.62
C SER A 215 3.43 0.96 -15.57
N ASP A 216 4.36 1.02 -16.52
CA ASP A 216 4.68 -0.09 -17.43
C ASP A 216 5.94 -0.86 -16.98
N LEU A 217 6.36 -0.70 -15.72
CA LEU A 217 7.56 -1.30 -15.18
C LEU A 217 7.58 -2.82 -15.36
N LEU A 218 6.55 -3.52 -14.87
CA LEU A 218 6.46 -4.97 -14.98
C LEU A 218 6.25 -5.41 -16.43
N GLU A 219 5.56 -4.63 -17.25
CA GLU A 219 5.39 -4.95 -18.67
C GLU A 219 6.72 -4.96 -19.43
N LYS A 220 7.61 -4.03 -19.12
CA LYS A 220 8.90 -3.89 -19.79
C LYS A 220 9.99 -4.79 -19.22
N HIS A 221 9.98 -5.04 -17.92
CA HIS A 221 11.11 -5.68 -17.23
C HIS A 221 10.82 -7.09 -16.72
N ALA A 222 9.56 -7.49 -16.54
CA ALA A 222 9.26 -8.86 -16.11
C ALA A 222 9.61 -9.86 -17.22
N THR A 223 10.37 -10.89 -16.84
CA THR A 223 10.68 -12.04 -17.69
C THR A 223 9.40 -12.80 -18.05
N PRO A 224 9.39 -13.59 -19.14
CA PRO A 224 8.22 -14.40 -19.50
C PRO A 224 7.72 -15.30 -18.37
N LYS A 225 8.64 -15.86 -17.57
CA LYS A 225 8.30 -16.67 -16.39
C LYS A 225 7.60 -15.83 -15.33
N GLN A 226 8.15 -14.66 -14.99
CA GLN A 226 7.54 -13.75 -14.02
C GLN A 226 6.14 -13.27 -14.46
N LYS A 227 5.93 -13.03 -15.76
CA LYS A 227 4.59 -12.72 -16.29
C LYS A 227 3.62 -13.88 -16.14
N ALA A 228 4.08 -15.11 -16.40
CA ALA A 228 3.28 -16.32 -16.20
C ALA A 228 2.95 -16.59 -14.72
N ASP A 229 3.87 -16.21 -13.82
CA ASP A 229 3.68 -16.30 -12.36
C ASP A 229 2.83 -15.14 -11.79
N HIS A 230 2.39 -14.20 -12.65
CA HIS A 230 1.56 -13.05 -12.29
C HIS A 230 2.15 -12.20 -11.15
N ILE A 231 3.46 -11.93 -11.21
CA ILE A 231 4.13 -11.16 -10.16
C ILE A 231 3.55 -9.75 -9.99
N ASP A 232 3.63 -9.25 -8.76
CA ASP A 232 3.31 -7.86 -8.43
C ASP A 232 4.58 -7.01 -8.20
N ILE A 233 4.39 -5.72 -7.89
CA ILE A 233 5.51 -4.81 -7.61
C ILE A 233 6.29 -5.22 -6.35
N ALA A 234 5.65 -5.83 -5.35
CA ALA A 234 6.34 -6.33 -4.17
C ALA A 234 7.27 -7.49 -4.54
N ASP A 235 6.79 -8.45 -5.34
CA ASP A 235 7.60 -9.58 -5.77
C ASP A 235 8.81 -9.10 -6.59
N TRP A 236 8.61 -8.11 -7.47
CA TRP A 236 9.71 -7.47 -8.18
C TRP A 236 10.72 -6.83 -7.22
N ILE A 237 10.26 -6.02 -6.25
CA ILE A 237 11.11 -5.38 -5.24
C ILE A 237 11.91 -6.43 -4.44
N ILE A 238 11.26 -7.51 -3.98
CA ILE A 238 11.89 -8.59 -3.22
C ILE A 238 13.02 -9.22 -4.04
N ILE A 239 12.77 -9.54 -5.31
CA ILE A 239 13.78 -10.10 -6.21
C ILE A 239 14.95 -9.13 -6.36
N GLN A 240 14.69 -7.83 -6.59
CA GLN A 240 15.77 -6.85 -6.73
C GLN A 240 16.61 -6.69 -5.45
N ILE A 241 16.00 -6.79 -4.26
CA ILE A 241 16.70 -6.79 -2.97
C ILE A 241 17.58 -8.04 -2.85
N GLN A 242 17.04 -9.22 -3.15
CA GLN A 242 17.76 -10.49 -3.05
C GLN A 242 18.93 -10.58 -4.04
N GLU A 243 18.78 -10.02 -5.23
CA GLU A 243 19.84 -9.93 -6.24
C GLU A 243 20.84 -8.80 -5.97
N GLY A 244 20.65 -7.99 -4.92
CA GLY A 244 21.50 -6.84 -4.60
C GLY A 244 21.43 -5.69 -5.61
N LYS A 245 20.42 -5.70 -6.49
CA LYS A 245 20.21 -4.68 -7.54
C LYS A 245 19.47 -3.45 -7.03
N LEU A 246 18.59 -3.65 -6.04
CA LEU A 246 18.07 -2.56 -5.23
C LEU A 246 19.00 -2.41 -4.03
N MET A 247 19.91 -1.44 -4.11
CA MET A 247 20.71 -1.03 -2.95
C MET A 247 19.82 -0.18 -2.03
N SER A 248 19.97 -0.30 -0.71
CA SER A 248 19.30 0.64 0.20
C SER A 248 19.83 2.05 -0.02
N THR A 249 18.96 3.07 -0.01
CA THR A 249 19.39 4.48 -0.04
C THR A 249 20.36 4.77 1.12
N ALA A 250 20.22 4.06 2.23
CA ALA A 250 21.19 4.06 3.32
C ALA A 250 22.55 3.49 2.90
N ASN A 251 22.62 2.39 2.14
CA ASN A 251 23.87 1.86 1.60
C ASN A 251 24.45 2.74 0.48
N HIS A 252 23.62 3.37 -0.35
CA HIS A 252 24.06 4.36 -1.33
C HIS A 252 24.62 5.61 -0.65
N LEU A 253 23.96 6.13 0.40
CA LEU A 253 24.47 7.22 1.21
C LEU A 253 25.73 6.79 1.96
N VAL A 254 25.80 5.59 2.53
CA VAL A 254 26.99 5.07 3.21
C VAL A 254 28.16 4.87 2.23
N GLU A 255 27.90 4.43 0.99
CA GLU A 255 28.93 4.33 -0.04
C GLU A 255 29.34 5.71 -0.57
N ALA A 256 28.40 6.63 -0.76
CA ALA A 256 28.68 8.02 -1.11
C ALA A 256 29.46 8.74 0.01
N GLU A 257 29.14 8.48 1.28
CA GLU A 257 29.88 8.94 2.45
C GLU A 257 31.31 8.37 2.46
N LYS A 258 31.48 7.08 2.15
CA LYS A 258 32.81 6.47 2.02
C LYS A 258 33.63 7.07 0.88
N ILE A 259 33.03 7.26 -0.29
CA ILE A 259 33.68 7.90 -1.43
C ILE A 259 34.04 9.36 -1.08
N LEU A 260 33.12 10.09 -0.46
CA LEU A 260 33.37 11.47 -0.03
C LEU A 260 34.53 11.54 0.97
N GLN A 261 34.60 10.63 1.94
CA GLN A 261 35.72 10.54 2.87
C GLN A 261 37.05 10.29 2.15
N GLN A 262 37.09 9.36 1.18
CA GLN A 262 38.30 9.14 0.36
C GLN A 262 38.70 10.38 -0.46
N MET A 263 37.72 11.17 -0.92
CA MET A 263 37.97 12.42 -1.63
C MET A 263 38.52 13.51 -0.70
N ILE A 264 38.00 13.61 0.52
CA ILE A 264 38.49 14.54 1.56
C ILE A 264 39.92 14.17 1.97
N GLU A 265 40.24 12.89 2.14
CA GLU A 265 41.60 12.43 2.44
C GLU A 265 42.59 12.85 1.34
N LYS A 266 42.18 12.79 0.06
CA LYS A 266 43.00 13.22 -1.07
C LYS A 266 43.10 14.74 -1.20
N ASN A 267 42.07 15.47 -0.83
CA ASN A 267 42.06 16.92 -0.86
C ASN A 267 41.24 17.52 0.30
N PRO A 268 41.90 17.87 1.42
CA PRO A 268 41.23 18.39 2.62
C PRO A 268 40.44 19.69 2.41
N VAL A 269 40.68 20.42 1.31
CA VAL A 269 39.92 21.64 0.98
C VAL A 269 38.45 21.34 0.70
N LEU A 270 38.11 20.11 0.28
CA LEU A 270 36.72 19.68 0.09
C LEU A 270 35.90 19.78 1.38
N GLN A 271 36.48 19.46 2.55
CA GLN A 271 35.76 19.60 3.83
C GLN A 271 35.42 21.08 4.10
N LYS A 272 36.37 21.99 3.86
CA LYS A 272 36.10 23.43 4.02
C LYS A 272 35.00 23.93 3.09
N LEU A 273 34.97 23.43 1.86
CA LEU A 273 33.92 23.80 0.89
C LEU A 273 32.54 23.32 1.36
N ILE A 274 32.46 22.09 1.89
CA ILE A 274 31.22 21.53 2.45
C ILE A 274 30.74 22.39 3.62
N ASP A 275 31.65 22.74 4.53
CA ASP A 275 31.33 23.51 5.74
C ASP A 275 30.92 24.96 5.42
N GLU A 276 31.62 25.63 4.48
CA GLU A 276 31.33 27.02 4.12
C GLU A 276 30.05 27.19 3.32
N LEU A 277 29.66 26.18 2.54
CA LEU A 277 28.49 26.22 1.65
C LEU A 277 27.31 25.40 2.17
N ASP A 278 27.42 24.80 3.36
CA ASP A 278 26.41 23.94 4.00
C ASP A 278 25.90 22.82 3.07
N LEU A 279 26.84 22.13 2.42
CA LEU A 279 26.52 21.12 1.41
C LEU A 279 26.08 19.80 2.08
N VAL A 280 25.00 19.22 1.56
CA VAL A 280 24.48 17.91 2.02
C VAL A 280 24.60 16.85 0.93
N LEU A 281 24.95 15.62 1.33
CA LEU A 281 24.92 14.46 0.44
C LEU A 281 23.47 14.14 0.06
N VAL A 282 23.18 14.19 -1.24
CA VAL A 282 21.87 13.83 -1.81
C VAL A 282 22.02 12.63 -2.72
N ASP A 283 21.01 11.76 -2.73
CA ASP A 283 20.96 10.62 -3.65
C ASP A 283 20.82 11.15 -5.10
N ALA A 284 21.64 10.62 -6.02
CA ALA A 284 21.71 11.06 -7.42
C ALA A 284 20.39 10.83 -8.19
N SER A 285 19.49 10.02 -7.64
CA SER A 285 18.11 9.85 -8.12
C SER A 285 17.29 11.16 -8.08
N HIS A 286 17.71 12.16 -7.30
CA HIS A 286 17.08 13.49 -7.22
C HIS A 286 17.58 14.51 -8.26
N ILE A 287 18.71 14.27 -8.93
CA ILE A 287 19.34 15.27 -9.81
C ILE A 287 18.78 15.20 -11.25
N ALA A 288 18.24 14.04 -11.65
CA ALA A 288 17.76 13.82 -13.02
C ALA A 288 16.40 14.48 -13.35
N SER A 289 15.72 15.13 -12.39
CA SER A 289 14.41 15.76 -12.65
C SER A 289 14.47 17.23 -13.05
N ASP A 290 15.61 17.91 -12.84
CA ASP A 290 15.70 19.37 -13.01
C ASP A 290 16.49 19.83 -14.24
N ASP A 291 17.06 18.91 -15.03
CA ASP A 291 17.75 19.28 -16.27
C ASP A 291 16.78 19.38 -17.46
N LYS A 292 15.82 20.32 -17.36
CA LYS A 292 15.25 20.93 -18.56
C LYS A 292 16.17 22.06 -18.99
N SER A 293 17.11 21.75 -19.87
CA SER A 293 17.84 22.78 -20.60
C SER A 293 16.91 23.45 -21.65
N PRO A 294 17.04 24.76 -21.87
CA PRO A 294 16.06 25.58 -22.57
C PRO A 294 16.36 25.74 -24.07
N PRO A 295 15.43 26.33 -24.82
CA PRO A 295 15.75 27.46 -25.69
C PRO A 295 15.29 28.80 -25.10
#